data_AF-A0A7Y1ZYV3-F1
#
_entry.id   AF-A0A7Y1ZYV3-F1
#
_cell.length_a   1.000
_cell.length_b   1.000
_cell.length_c   1.000
_cell.angle_alpha   90.00
_cell.angle_beta   90.00
_cell.angle_gamma   90.00
#
_symmetry.space_group_name_H-M   'P 1'
#
loop_
_entity.id
_entity.type
_entity.pdbx_description
1 polymer ?
#
loop_
_entity_poly.entity_id
_entity_poly.type
_entity_poly.pdbx_seq_one_letter_code
_entity_poly.pdbx_strand_id
1 'polypeptide(L)'
;MKIAVVGKGGSGKTTTSAVLARGLARHGHRVVALDCDTNPNLGLSLGVGDRETQRLVTLREQVGESDTEHAVSWAEILDTYGTDAPDGVRLSVITRIENPEPG
;
A
#
# COMPACT_ATOMS: atom_id res chain seq x y z
N MET A 1 -9.58 6.82 10.11
CA MET A 1 -8.33 7.52 10.47
C MET A 1 -7.36 7.41 9.30
N LYS A 2 -6.60 8.47 8.99
CA LYS A 2 -5.59 8.48 7.92
C LYS A 2 -4.23 8.86 8.54
N ILE A 3 -3.18 8.11 8.23
CA ILE A 3 -1.83 8.32 8.77
C ILE A 3 -0.85 8.35 7.60
N ALA A 4 -0.02 9.39 7.53
CA ALA A 4 1.08 9.49 6.56
C ALA A 4 2.42 9.42 7.30
N VAL A 5 3.31 8.53 6.85
CA VAL A 5 4.67 8.39 7.38
C VAL A 5 5.64 8.97 6.36
N VAL A 6 6.24 10.11 6.68
CA VAL A 6 7.14 10.87 5.79
C VAL A 6 8.53 11.04 6.41
N GLY A 7 9.54 11.30 5.57
CA GLY A 7 10.94 11.37 6.01
C GLY A 7 11.95 11.16 4.89
N LYS A 8 13.24 11.32 5.20
CA LYS A 8 14.34 11.17 4.23
C LYS A 8 14.55 9.72 3.80
N GLY A 9 15.35 9.49 2.76
CA GLY A 9 15.83 8.15 2.40
C GLY A 9 16.55 7.49 3.59
N GLY A 10 16.28 6.22 3.87
CA GLY A 10 16.91 5.48 4.96
C GLY A 10 16.42 5.79 6.39
N SER A 11 15.46 6.71 6.58
CA SER A 11 14.98 7.08 7.93
C SER A 11 14.03 6.07 8.59
N GLY A 12 13.88 4.87 8.02
CA GLY A 12 13.02 3.80 8.57
C GLY A 12 11.53 3.91 8.27
N LYS A 13 11.09 4.76 7.32
CA LYS A 13 9.66 4.97 7.00
C LYS A 13 8.89 3.67 6.75
N THR A 14 9.38 2.85 5.83
CA THR A 14 8.74 1.59 5.43
C THR A 14 8.62 0.63 6.60
N THR A 15 9.67 0.53 7.42
CA THR A 15 9.67 -0.28 8.64
C THR A 15 8.64 0.23 9.65
N THR A 16 8.61 1.54 9.91
CA THR A 16 7.64 2.17 10.81
C THR A 16 6.21 1.98 10.30
N SER A 17 5.95 2.15 9.01
CA SER A 17 4.66 1.91 8.39
C SER A 17 4.19 0.46 8.57
N ALA A 18 5.08 -0.53 8.36
CA ALA A 18 4.75 -1.94 8.54
C ALA A 18 4.41 -2.28 10.00
N VAL A 19 5.21 -1.79 10.95
CA VAL A 19 4.97 -2.00 12.39
C VAL A 19 3.66 -1.36 12.81
N LEU A 20 3.40 -0.13 12.38
CA LEU A 20 2.17 0.58 12.70
C LEU A 20 0.94 -0.13 12.12
N ALA A 21 0.99 -0.52 10.84
CA ALA A 21 -0.11 -1.20 10.17
C ALA A 21 -0.47 -2.52 10.86
N ARG A 22 0.53 -3.38 11.09
CA ARG A 22 0.32 -4.66 11.79
C ARG A 22 -0.11 -4.46 13.23
N GLY A 23 0.46 -3.48 13.91
CA GLY A 23 0.09 -3.11 15.28
C GLY A 23 -1.39 -2.75 15.37
N LEU A 24 -1.86 -1.83 14.52
CA LEU A 24 -3.26 -1.42 14.48
C LEU A 24 -4.19 -2.58 14.12
N ALA A 25 -3.82 -3.40 13.12
CA ALA A 25 -4.62 -4.53 12.70
C ALA A 25 -4.79 -5.58 13.81
N ARG A 26 -3.72 -5.90 14.54
CA ARG A 26 -3.76 -6.78 15.72
C ARG A 26 -4.63 -6.25 16.86
N HIS A 27 -4.81 -4.93 16.96
CA HIS A 27 -5.71 -4.30 17.93
C HIS A 27 -7.17 -4.25 17.44
N GLY A 28 -7.50 -4.96 16.35
CA GLY A 28 -8.86 -5.09 15.83
C GLY A 28 -9.29 -3.98 14.87
N HIS A 29 -8.36 -3.10 14.46
CA HIS A 29 -8.68 -2.10 13.45
C HIS A 29 -8.62 -2.69 12.04
N ARG A 30 -9.53 -2.25 11.16
CA ARG A 30 -9.37 -2.53 9.72
C ARG A 30 -8.30 -1.60 9.15
N VAL A 31 -7.25 -2.19 8.59
CA VAL A 31 -6.09 -1.44 8.12
C VAL A 31 -5.86 -1.69 6.64
N VAL A 32 -5.80 -0.60 5.90
CA VAL A 32 -5.28 -0.55 4.53
C VAL A 32 -3.95 0.17 4.56
N ALA A 33 -2.89 -0.52 4.14
CA ALA A 33 -1.57 0.03 3.96
C ALA A 33 -1.38 0.41 2.48
N LEU A 34 -1.02 1.67 2.24
CA LEU A 34 -0.73 2.19 0.90
C LEU A 34 0.78 2.42 0.77
N ASP A 35 1.42 1.76 -0.20
CA ASP A 35 2.81 2.02 -0.54
C ASP A 35 2.89 3.03 -1.70
N CYS A 36 3.34 4.23 -1.36
CA CYS A 36 3.52 5.34 -2.30
C CYS A 36 5.00 5.62 -2.61
N ASP A 37 5.92 4.74 -2.18
CA ASP A 37 7.36 4.96 -2.41
C ASP A 37 7.71 4.75 -3.90
N THR A 38 8.77 5.40 -4.38
CA THR A 38 9.24 5.22 -5.76
C THR A 38 9.73 3.79 -5.99
N ASN A 39 10.34 3.20 -4.96
CA ASN A 39 10.73 1.80 -4.91
C ASN A 39 9.91 1.06 -3.82
N PRO A 40 8.72 0.53 -4.16
CA PRO A 40 7.79 -0.04 -3.20
C PRO A 40 8.36 -1.31 -2.57
N ASN A 41 8.54 -1.27 -1.24
CA ASN A 41 9.13 -2.35 -0.43
C ASN A 41 8.30 -2.67 0.83
N LEU A 42 7.11 -2.08 0.96
CA LEU A 42 6.26 -2.30 2.13
C LEU A 42 5.75 -3.75 2.20
N GLY A 43 5.52 -4.41 1.06
CA GLY A 43 5.12 -5.81 1.02
C GLY A 43 6.13 -6.75 1.69
N LEU A 44 7.43 -6.55 1.45
CA LEU A 44 8.49 -7.29 2.14
C LEU A 44 8.47 -7.03 3.64
N SER A 45 8.32 -5.76 4.05
CA SER A 45 8.30 -5.38 5.46
C SER A 45 7.06 -5.90 6.21
N LEU A 46 5.94 -6.06 5.51
CA LEU A 46 4.71 -6.64 6.04
C LEU A 46 4.75 -8.17 6.11
N GLY A 47 5.63 -8.83 5.35
CA GLY A 47 5.73 -10.29 5.27
C GLY A 47 4.84 -10.92 4.20
N VAL A 48 4.50 -10.17 3.15
CA VAL A 48 3.74 -10.66 1.98
C VAL A 48 4.56 -11.63 1.13
N GLY A 49 5.89 -11.52 1.19
CA GLY A 49 6.84 -12.35 0.45
C GLY A 49 7.26 -11.75 -0.88
N ASP A 50 8.38 -12.23 -1.42
CA ASP A 50 9.03 -11.63 -2.59
C ASP A 50 8.16 -11.69 -3.84
N ARG A 51 7.62 -12.87 -4.16
CA ARG A 51 6.83 -13.09 -5.39
C ARG A 51 5.63 -12.15 -5.46
N GLU A 52 4.89 -12.04 -4.37
CA GLU A 52 3.68 -11.24 -4.34
C GLU A 52 3.99 -9.75 -4.25
N THR A 53 5.06 -9.36 -3.55
CA THR A 53 5.54 -7.97 -3.60
C THR A 53 5.94 -7.57 -5.01
N GLN A 54 6.69 -8.42 -5.73
CA GLN A 54 7.08 -8.18 -7.11
C GLN A 54 5.88 -8.09 -8.05
N ARG A 55 4.85 -8.94 -7.86
CA ARG A 55 3.58 -8.84 -8.62
C ARG A 55 2.97 -7.45 -8.50
N LEU A 56 2.89 -6.91 -7.28
CA LEU A 56 2.37 -5.57 -7.04
C LEU A 56 3.23 -4.50 -7.72
N VAL A 57 4.56 -4.59 -7.61
CA VAL A 57 5.47 -3.63 -8.28
C VAL A 57 5.23 -3.60 -9.79
N THR A 58 5.17 -4.77 -10.44
CA THR A 58 4.91 -4.87 -11.88
C THR A 58 3.55 -4.29 -12.26
N LEU A 59 2.49 -4.56 -11.48
CA LEU A 59 1.16 -3.99 -11.73
C LEU A 59 1.18 -2.45 -11.66
N ARG A 60 1.90 -1.88 -10.68
CA ARG A 60 2.05 -0.42 -10.55
C ARG A 60 2.74 0.20 -11.76
N GLU A 61 3.78 -0.45 -12.27
CA GLU A 61 4.53 0.02 -13.44
C GLU A 61 3.63 0.05 -14.69
N GLN A 62 2.82 -0.99 -14.91
CA GLN A 62 1.86 -1.06 -16.02
C GLN A 62 0.79 0.05 -15.96
N VAL A 63 0.35 0.42 -14.75
CA VAL A 63 -0.59 1.55 -14.55
C VAL A 63 0.08 2.88 -14.87
N GLY A 64 1.36 3.05 -14.54
CA GLY A 64 2.10 4.29 -14.83
C GLY A 64 2.33 4.56 -16.32
N GLU A 65 2.25 3.53 -17.15
CA GLU A 65 2.42 3.61 -18.61
C GLU A 65 1.09 3.82 -19.37
N SER A 66 -0.05 3.63 -18.70
CA SER A 66 -1.38 3.74 -19.30
C SER A 66 -2.03 5.09 -18.96
N ASP A 67 -2.43 5.87 -19.97
CA ASP A 67 -2.97 7.24 -19.81
C ASP A 67 -4.39 7.29 -19.19
N THR A 68 -4.98 6.14 -18.89
CA THR A 68 -6.31 6.03 -18.27
C THR A 68 -6.44 4.72 -17.50
N GLU A 69 -6.66 4.80 -16.19
CA GLU A 69 -7.79 4.18 -15.50
C GLU A 69 -7.89 4.76 -14.09
N HIS A 70 -8.77 5.77 -13.94
CA HIS A 70 -9.21 6.19 -12.61
C HIS A 70 -10.03 5.02 -12.05
N ALA A 71 -9.47 4.24 -11.13
CA ALA A 71 -10.28 3.31 -10.35
C ALA A 71 -11.43 4.09 -9.71
N VAL A 72 -12.66 3.64 -9.93
CA VAL A 72 -13.89 4.41 -9.64
C VAL A 72 -14.16 4.39 -8.12
N SER A 73 -13.57 3.43 -7.40
CA SER A 73 -13.73 3.31 -5.94
C SER A 73 -12.52 2.70 -5.23
N TRP A 74 -12.42 2.93 -3.92
CA TRP A 74 -11.46 2.25 -3.05
C TRP A 74 -11.56 0.72 -3.08
N ALA A 75 -12.77 0.17 -3.24
CA ALA A 75 -12.96 -1.27 -3.28
C ALA A 75 -12.29 -1.87 -4.53
N GLU A 76 -12.46 -1.22 -5.68
CA GLU A 76 -11.85 -1.61 -6.94
C GLU A 76 -10.33 -1.49 -6.90
N ILE A 77 -9.80 -0.40 -6.32
CA ILE A 77 -8.34 -0.26 -6.11
C ILE A 77 -7.80 -1.45 -5.31
N LEU A 78 -8.45 -1.78 -4.20
CA LEU A 78 -7.99 -2.83 -3.31
C LEU A 78 -8.20 -4.23 -3.88
N ASP A 79 -9.15 -4.43 -4.79
CA ASP A 79 -9.37 -5.70 -5.46
C ASP A 79 -8.35 -5.93 -6.58
N THR A 80 -8.12 -4.90 -7.41
CA THR A 80 -7.24 -4.99 -8.57
C THR A 80 -5.75 -4.85 -8.21
N TYR A 81 -5.42 -3.87 -7.36
CA TYR A 81 -4.04 -3.48 -7.03
C TYR A 81 -3.64 -3.83 -5.60
N GLY A 82 -4.51 -4.55 -4.89
CA GLY A 82 -4.27 -4.97 -3.52
C GLY A 82 -3.88 -6.43 -3.37
N THR A 83 -3.42 -6.76 -2.16
CA THR A 83 -3.23 -8.12 -1.68
C THR A 83 -3.44 -8.18 -0.18
N ASP A 84 -3.72 -9.37 0.34
CA ASP A 84 -3.79 -9.59 1.78
C ASP A 84 -2.39 -9.81 2.35
N ALA A 85 -2.10 -9.13 3.45
CA ALA A 85 -0.87 -9.23 4.20
C ALA A 85 -1.12 -9.84 5.58
N PRO A 86 -0.06 -10.30 6.28
CA PRO A 86 -0.18 -10.84 7.63
C PRO A 86 -0.92 -9.92 8.60
N ASP A 87 -1.54 -10.54 9.61
CA ASP A 87 -2.32 -9.88 10.67
C ASP A 87 -3.57 -9.13 10.20
N GLY A 88 -4.07 -9.41 9.00
CA GLY A 88 -5.31 -8.81 8.48
C GLY A 88 -5.12 -7.42 7.87
N VAL A 89 -3.90 -7.07 7.49
CA VAL A 89 -3.60 -5.83 6.74
C VAL A 89 -3.92 -6.06 5.26
N ARG A 90 -4.65 -5.14 4.63
CA ARG A 90 -4.74 -5.07 3.16
C ARG A 90 -3.63 -4.16 2.66
N LEU A 91 -2.78 -4.60 1.74
CA LEU A 91 -1.74 -3.79 1.12
C LEU A 91 -2.15 -3.41 -0.30
N SER A 92 -1.91 -2.17 -0.71
CA SER A 92 -1.98 -1.75 -2.11
C SER A 92 -0.79 -0.86 -2.45
N VAL A 93 -0.30 -1.00 -3.68
CA VAL A 93 0.64 -0.06 -4.27
C VAL A 93 -0.14 1.00 -5.05
N ILE A 94 0.29 2.25 -4.95
CA ILE A 94 -0.36 3.35 -5.66
C ILE A 94 0.68 4.33 -6.21
N THR A 95 0.38 4.94 -7.35
CA THR A 95 1.27 5.92 -8.01
C THR A 95 0.97 7.34 -7.56
N ARG A 96 -0.32 7.68 -7.41
CA ARG A 96 -0.79 9.00 -7.01
C ARG A 96 -2.14 8.88 -6.31
N ILE A 97 -2.39 9.79 -5.36
CA ILE A 97 -3.72 10.02 -4.78
C ILE A 97 -4.13 11.43 -5.18
N GLU A 98 -5.22 11.56 -5.95
CA GLU A 98 -5.81 12.85 -6.30
C GLU A 98 -7.21 12.95 -5.68
N ASN A 99 -7.54 14.13 -5.12
CA ASN A 99 -8.83 14.43 -4.49
C ASN A 99 -9.45 13.27 -3.69
N PRO A 100 -8.79 12.78 -2.62
CA PRO A 100 -9.38 11.74 -1.79
C PRO A 100 -10.61 12.32 -1.08
N GLU A 101 -11.80 12.05 -1.61
CA GLU A 101 -13.07 12.34 -0.94
C GLU A 101 -12.97 11.81 0.51
N PRO A 102 -13.33 12.60 1.52
CA PRO A 102 -13.42 12.11 2.88
C PRO A 102 -14.63 11.19 2.99
N GLY A 103 -14.40 9.89 2.74
CA GLY A 103 -15.25 8.81 3.24
C GLY A 103 -15.14 8.65 4.75
#